data_AF-A0A3A4Z9Z5-F1
#
_entry.id   AF-A0A3A4Z9Z5-F1
#
_cell.length_a   1.000
_cell.length_b   1.000
_cell.length_c   1.000
_cell.angle_alpha   90.00
_cell.angle_beta   90.00
_cell.angle_gamma   90.00
#
_symmetry.space_group_name_H-M   'P 1'
#
loop_
_entity.id
_entity.type
_entity.pdbx_description
1 polymer ?
#
loop_
_entity_poly.entity_id
_entity_poly.type
_entity_poly.pdbx_seq_one_letter_code
_entity_poly.pdbx_strand_id
1 'polypeptide(L)'
;MRAVSRTRILIAAICLLIVYTTGTSRLHDIRDVMKADLKASASVFPPQALKIMAGEFKGLLGDLLLIDAAAFIGSNKKATEEDWESLTLLFKQILALDPFFKQAYYLVQSSLTWDAKRHGDANELLAISRDSRTWDWLPGFFLGFNHFYFLNDNESASRHLMDASRVPSAPLGLATLAARLAQKAGETITAIVFLEAMLDKIDDEEQRKVIEARIEALKGILVLDKAIKSYKERFGTTPEKLDDLINRGVIASLPKNPYERPYTLKGEKVQF
;
A
#
# COMPACT_ATOMS: atom_id res chain seq x y z
N MET A 1 21.96 0.84 -66.24
CA MET A 1 22.63 0.81 -64.91
C MET A 1 21.73 1.10 -63.70
N ARG A 2 20.73 2.00 -63.76
CA ARG A 2 19.88 2.34 -62.59
C ARG A 2 18.89 1.24 -62.13
N ALA A 3 18.45 0.36 -63.03
CA ALA A 3 17.52 -0.73 -62.67
C ALA A 3 18.19 -1.81 -61.79
N VAL A 4 19.43 -2.16 -62.10
CA VAL A 4 20.20 -3.19 -61.37
C VAL A 4 20.50 -2.77 -59.92
N SER A 5 20.70 -1.48 -59.66
CA SER A 5 20.91 -1.00 -58.27
C SER A 5 19.63 -1.03 -57.45
N ARG A 6 18.46 -0.76 -58.05
CA ARG A 6 17.16 -0.89 -57.37
C ARG A 6 16.83 -2.34 -57.03
N THR A 7 17.12 -3.28 -57.94
CA THR A 7 16.93 -4.71 -57.68
C THR A 7 17.83 -5.20 -56.54
N ARG A 8 19.09 -4.77 -56.48
CA ARG A 8 20.02 -5.11 -55.39
C ARG A 8 19.58 -4.55 -54.03
N ILE A 9 19.08 -3.31 -54.00
CA ILE A 9 18.55 -2.69 -52.78
C ILE A 9 17.29 -3.42 -52.31
N LEU A 10 16.40 -3.79 -53.22
CA LEU A 10 15.19 -4.54 -52.90
C LEU A 10 15.52 -5.93 -52.31
N ILE A 11 16.47 -6.64 -52.90
CA ILE A 11 16.94 -7.93 -52.40
C ILE A 11 17.56 -7.79 -51.00
N ALA A 12 18.41 -6.78 -50.77
CA ALA A 12 19.00 -6.52 -49.46
C ALA A 12 17.95 -6.19 -48.39
N ALA A 13 16.94 -5.39 -48.74
CA ALA A 13 15.83 -5.07 -47.84
C ALA A 13 14.98 -6.30 -47.49
N ILE A 14 14.70 -7.17 -48.48
CA ILE A 14 13.99 -8.44 -48.25
C ILE A 14 14.82 -9.36 -47.35
N CYS A 15 16.14 -9.47 -47.57
CA CYS A 15 17.02 -10.25 -46.71
C CYS A 15 17.04 -9.73 -45.27
N LEU A 16 17.12 -8.41 -45.07
CA LEU A 16 17.05 -7.79 -43.74
C LEU A 16 15.69 -8.03 -43.06
N LEU A 17 14.60 -7.95 -43.83
CA LEU A 17 13.26 -8.25 -43.32
C LEU A 17 13.15 -9.72 -42.89
N ILE A 18 13.68 -10.66 -43.69
CA ILE A 18 13.68 -12.09 -43.36
C ILE A 18 14.54 -12.37 -42.12
N VAL A 19 15.72 -11.75 -42.00
CA VAL A 19 16.56 -11.88 -40.80
C VAL A 19 15.86 -11.29 -39.57
N TYR A 20 15.20 -10.15 -39.72
CA TYR A 20 14.43 -9.54 -38.63
C TYR A 20 13.25 -10.44 -38.22
N THR A 21 12.44 -10.92 -39.16
CA THR A 21 11.28 -11.77 -38.84
C THR A 21 11.70 -13.11 -38.25
N THR A 22 12.69 -13.79 -38.83
CA THR A 22 13.23 -15.06 -38.28
C THR A 22 13.92 -14.89 -36.94
N GLY A 23 14.62 -13.77 -36.74
CA GLY A 23 15.21 -13.42 -35.45
C GLY A 23 14.14 -13.20 -34.38
N THR A 24 13.09 -12.43 -34.71
CA THR A 24 11.98 -12.18 -33.78
C THR A 24 11.17 -13.44 -33.49
N SER A 25 10.93 -14.30 -34.47
CA SER A 25 10.19 -15.56 -34.27
C SER A 25 10.97 -16.51 -33.39
N ARG A 26 12.27 -16.72 -33.66
CA ARG A 26 13.12 -17.55 -32.79
C ARG A 26 13.24 -16.98 -31.38
N LEU A 27 13.33 -15.65 -31.23
CA LEU A 27 13.33 -15.03 -29.92
C LEU A 27 12.00 -15.28 -29.19
N HIS A 28 10.88 -15.29 -29.89
CA HIS A 28 9.58 -15.63 -29.33
C HIS A 28 9.53 -17.09 -28.90
N ASP A 29 9.97 -18.01 -29.75
CA ASP A 29 10.00 -19.45 -29.48
C ASP A 29 10.89 -19.77 -28.26
N ILE A 30 12.10 -19.19 -28.20
CA ILE A 30 13.02 -19.36 -27.05
C ILE A 30 12.38 -18.80 -25.77
N ARG A 31 11.74 -17.62 -25.86
CA ARG A 31 11.04 -17.03 -24.73
C ARG A 31 9.88 -17.90 -24.27
N ASP A 32 9.12 -18.50 -25.17
CA ASP A 32 7.98 -19.33 -24.81
C ASP A 32 8.41 -20.66 -24.19
N VAL A 33 9.51 -21.25 -24.67
CA VAL A 33 10.15 -22.42 -24.02
C VAL A 33 10.68 -22.06 -22.63
N MET A 34 11.36 -20.91 -22.47
CA MET A 34 11.85 -20.46 -21.15
C MET A 34 10.70 -20.10 -20.20
N LYS A 35 9.60 -19.50 -20.69
CA LYS A 35 8.38 -19.23 -19.90
C LYS A 35 7.70 -20.50 -19.41
N ALA A 36 7.73 -21.57 -20.20
CA ALA A 36 7.11 -22.84 -19.81
C ALA A 36 7.79 -23.46 -18.58
N ASP A 37 9.08 -23.21 -18.40
CA ASP A 37 9.92 -23.77 -17.33
C ASP A 37 10.15 -22.81 -16.14
N LEU A 38 9.65 -21.58 -16.23
CA LEU A 38 9.67 -20.61 -15.13
C LEU A 38 8.68 -21.06 -14.03
N LYS A 39 9.16 -21.87 -13.11
CA LYS A 39 8.57 -22.07 -11.78
C LYS A 39 9.26 -21.13 -10.80
N ALA A 40 8.51 -20.51 -9.89
CA ALA A 40 9.09 -19.87 -8.72
C ALA A 40 9.75 -20.96 -7.87
N SER A 41 10.99 -21.36 -8.18
CA SER A 41 11.68 -22.38 -7.40
C SER A 41 12.36 -21.69 -6.24
N ALA A 42 11.61 -21.50 -5.15
CA ALA A 42 12.23 -21.20 -3.88
C ALA A 42 13.25 -22.29 -3.56
N SER A 43 14.39 -21.90 -3.02
CA SER A 43 15.37 -22.88 -2.56
C SER A 43 14.73 -23.74 -1.47
N VAL A 44 15.06 -25.03 -1.41
CA VAL A 44 14.58 -25.93 -0.33
C VAL A 44 15.13 -25.48 1.03
N PHE A 45 16.16 -24.63 1.04
CA PHE A 45 16.81 -24.17 2.26
C PHE A 45 15.98 -23.10 3.00
N PRO A 46 15.90 -23.19 4.34
CA PRO A 46 15.33 -22.12 5.15
C PRO A 46 16.05 -20.78 4.95
N PRO A 47 15.36 -19.62 5.09
CA PRO A 47 15.96 -18.30 4.87
C PRO A 47 17.26 -18.05 5.67
N GLN A 48 17.33 -18.52 6.91
CA GLN A 48 18.51 -18.35 7.77
C GLN A 48 19.70 -19.20 7.29
N ALA A 49 19.45 -20.42 6.83
CA ALA A 49 20.49 -21.29 6.29
C ALA A 49 21.07 -20.69 5.00
N LEU A 50 20.20 -20.18 4.12
CA LEU A 50 20.61 -19.53 2.89
C LEU A 50 21.49 -18.30 3.15
N LYS A 51 21.13 -17.49 4.14
CA LYS A 51 21.93 -16.34 4.58
C LYS A 51 23.33 -16.74 5.08
N ILE A 52 23.44 -17.83 5.84
CA ILE A 52 24.72 -18.34 6.33
C ILE A 52 25.57 -18.84 5.17
N MET A 53 24.99 -19.65 4.27
CA MET A 53 25.70 -20.20 3.12
C MET A 53 26.16 -19.12 2.13
N ALA A 54 25.35 -18.08 1.94
CA ALA A 54 25.70 -16.98 1.05
C ALA A 54 26.85 -16.11 1.57
N GLY A 55 27.05 -16.05 2.89
CA GLY A 55 28.13 -15.30 3.52
C GLY A 55 28.17 -13.84 3.06
N GLU A 56 29.30 -13.44 2.47
CA GLU A 56 29.52 -12.08 1.93
C GLU A 56 28.72 -11.81 0.65
N PHE A 57 28.32 -12.85 -0.08
CA PHE A 57 27.58 -12.75 -1.34
C PHE A 57 26.05 -12.71 -1.15
N LYS A 58 25.55 -12.54 0.08
CA LYS A 58 24.11 -12.49 0.39
C LYS A 58 23.33 -11.47 -0.45
N GLY A 59 23.92 -10.30 -0.75
CA GLY A 59 23.30 -9.29 -1.60
C GLY A 59 23.13 -9.78 -3.04
N LEU A 60 24.22 -10.28 -3.64
CA LEU A 60 24.19 -10.85 -5.00
C LEU A 60 23.21 -12.02 -5.12
N LEU A 61 23.16 -12.89 -4.11
CA LEU A 61 22.18 -13.98 -4.10
C LEU A 61 20.75 -13.43 -3.98
N GLY A 62 20.53 -12.42 -3.15
CA GLY A 62 19.24 -11.73 -3.06
C GLY A 62 18.79 -11.14 -4.40
N ASP A 63 19.71 -10.52 -5.14
CA ASP A 63 19.46 -9.97 -6.48
C ASP A 63 19.04 -11.07 -7.47
N LEU A 64 19.75 -12.20 -7.49
CA LEU A 64 19.42 -13.32 -8.37
C LEU A 64 18.03 -13.90 -8.07
N LEU A 65 17.72 -14.12 -6.80
CA LEU A 65 16.41 -14.63 -6.38
C LEU A 65 15.28 -13.64 -6.70
N LEU A 66 15.53 -12.34 -6.61
CA LEU A 66 14.54 -11.33 -6.99
C LEU A 66 14.28 -11.35 -8.50
N ILE A 67 15.30 -11.55 -9.33
CA ILE A 67 15.15 -11.70 -10.79
C ILE A 67 14.26 -12.90 -11.09
N ASP A 68 14.45 -14.03 -10.40
CA ASP A 68 13.61 -15.22 -10.56
C ASP A 68 12.15 -14.94 -10.14
N ALA A 69 11.95 -14.27 -9.00
CA ALA A 69 10.62 -13.86 -8.55
C ALA A 69 9.93 -12.94 -9.57
N ALA A 70 10.65 -11.94 -10.08
CA ALA A 70 10.14 -11.01 -11.08
C ALA A 70 9.84 -11.68 -12.42
N ALA A 71 10.69 -12.63 -12.85
CA ALA A 71 10.49 -13.40 -14.07
C ALA A 71 9.24 -14.30 -13.97
N PHE A 72 9.01 -14.91 -12.81
CA PHE A 72 7.79 -15.68 -12.54
C PHE A 72 6.55 -14.79 -12.55
N ILE A 73 6.55 -13.67 -11.82
CA ILE A 73 5.41 -12.72 -11.78
C ILE A 73 5.13 -12.15 -13.18
N GLY A 74 6.17 -11.84 -13.95
CA GLY A 74 6.06 -11.35 -15.33
C GLY A 74 5.73 -12.44 -16.36
N SER A 75 5.66 -13.71 -15.94
CA SER A 75 5.22 -14.78 -16.83
C SER A 75 3.70 -14.67 -17.01
N ASN A 76 3.22 -14.71 -18.26
CA ASN A 76 1.77 -14.69 -18.55
C ASN A 76 1.08 -16.03 -18.18
N LYS A 77 1.67 -16.81 -17.28
CA LYS A 77 1.18 -18.11 -16.84
C LYS A 77 0.23 -17.91 -15.66
N LYS A 78 -0.88 -18.63 -15.65
CA LYS A 78 -1.74 -18.68 -14.46
C LYS A 78 -1.01 -19.44 -13.37
N ALA A 79 -0.64 -18.74 -12.30
CA ALA A 79 -0.02 -19.32 -11.12
C ALA A 79 -1.00 -20.24 -10.38
N THR A 80 -0.48 -21.37 -9.89
CA THR A 80 -1.18 -22.27 -8.98
C THR A 80 -0.95 -21.86 -7.52
N GLU A 81 -1.69 -22.44 -6.58
CA GLU A 81 -1.43 -22.20 -5.15
C GLU A 81 -0.02 -22.61 -4.72
N GLU A 82 0.50 -23.73 -5.24
CA GLU A 82 1.87 -24.19 -4.96
C GLU A 82 2.91 -23.17 -5.46
N ASP A 83 2.65 -22.55 -6.62
CA ASP A 83 3.53 -21.49 -7.13
C ASP A 83 3.50 -20.26 -6.20
N TRP A 84 2.34 -19.88 -5.65
CA TRP A 84 2.22 -18.76 -4.71
C TRP A 84 2.87 -19.04 -3.36
N GLU A 85 2.79 -20.27 -2.86
CA GLU A 85 3.52 -20.70 -1.66
C GLU A 85 5.02 -20.62 -1.88
N SER A 86 5.48 -21.11 -3.04
CA SER A 86 6.89 -21.05 -3.42
C SER A 86 7.36 -19.61 -3.58
N LEU A 87 6.58 -18.75 -4.22
CA LEU A 87 6.89 -17.32 -4.35
C LEU A 87 6.94 -16.63 -2.97
N THR A 88 6.04 -16.99 -2.07
CA THR A 88 6.03 -16.44 -0.69
C THR A 88 7.30 -16.85 0.05
N LEU A 89 7.72 -18.11 -0.03
CA LEU A 89 8.98 -18.59 0.54
C LEU A 89 10.18 -17.89 -0.10
N LEU A 90 10.17 -17.68 -1.42
CA LEU A 90 11.21 -16.97 -2.15
C LEU A 90 11.35 -15.53 -1.63
N PHE A 91 10.25 -14.80 -1.39
CA PHE A 91 10.32 -13.47 -0.77
C PHE A 91 10.83 -13.51 0.68
N LYS A 92 10.46 -14.53 1.48
CA LYS A 92 11.04 -14.73 2.82
C LYS A 92 12.56 -14.93 2.76
N GLN A 93 13.06 -15.66 1.76
CA GLN A 93 14.49 -15.85 1.50
C GLN A 93 15.18 -14.54 1.07
N ILE A 94 14.60 -13.82 0.11
CA ILE A 94 15.11 -12.53 -0.37
C ILE A 94 15.25 -11.53 0.79
N LEU A 95 14.21 -11.35 1.60
CA LEU A 95 14.24 -10.40 2.72
C LEU A 95 15.13 -10.85 3.88
N ALA A 96 15.38 -12.16 4.03
CA ALA A 96 16.38 -12.63 5.00
C ALA A 96 17.81 -12.30 4.55
N LEU A 97 18.09 -12.38 3.25
CA LEU A 97 19.38 -12.06 2.64
C LEU A 97 19.64 -10.55 2.64
N ASP A 98 18.70 -9.77 2.11
CA ASP A 98 18.72 -8.31 2.11
C ASP A 98 17.35 -7.72 2.50
N PRO A 99 17.14 -7.39 3.78
CA PRO A 99 15.88 -6.80 4.23
C PRO A 99 15.71 -5.34 3.78
N PHE A 100 16.75 -4.71 3.23
CA PHE A 100 16.68 -3.35 2.72
C PHE A 100 16.28 -3.31 1.24
N PHE A 101 16.09 -4.45 0.59
CA PHE A 101 15.86 -4.50 -0.85
C PHE A 101 14.51 -3.88 -1.25
N LYS A 102 14.57 -2.67 -1.78
CA LYS A 102 13.37 -1.87 -2.11
C LYS A 102 12.41 -2.60 -3.03
N GLN A 103 12.93 -3.22 -4.10
CA GLN A 103 12.11 -3.87 -5.12
C GLN A 103 11.35 -5.08 -4.56
N ALA A 104 11.87 -5.75 -3.54
CA ALA A 104 11.22 -6.90 -2.92
C ALA A 104 9.84 -6.53 -2.36
N TYR A 105 9.74 -5.44 -1.58
CA TYR A 105 8.46 -5.06 -0.99
C TYR A 105 7.46 -4.53 -2.02
N TYR A 106 7.93 -3.92 -3.12
CA TYR A 106 7.04 -3.55 -4.24
C TYR A 106 6.44 -4.78 -4.90
N LEU A 107 7.27 -5.79 -5.18
CA LEU A 107 6.80 -7.03 -5.79
C LEU A 107 5.88 -7.80 -4.85
N VAL A 108 6.20 -7.88 -3.55
CA VAL A 108 5.30 -8.44 -2.53
C VAL A 108 3.96 -7.73 -2.54
N GLN A 109 3.97 -6.38 -2.51
CA GLN A 109 2.73 -5.62 -2.54
C GLN A 109 1.96 -5.88 -3.84
N SER A 110 2.60 -5.84 -5.00
CA SER A 110 1.90 -6.00 -6.27
C SER A 110 1.40 -7.41 -6.52
N SER A 111 2.14 -8.46 -6.13
CA SER A 111 1.78 -9.84 -6.46
C SER A 111 0.99 -10.51 -5.35
N LEU A 112 1.54 -10.61 -4.13
CA LEU A 112 0.92 -11.38 -3.06
C LEU A 112 -0.41 -10.77 -2.61
N THR A 113 -0.56 -9.44 -2.64
CA THR A 113 -1.81 -8.80 -2.22
C THR A 113 -2.89 -8.81 -3.29
N TRP A 114 -2.56 -8.51 -4.56
CA TRP A 114 -3.54 -8.35 -5.63
C TRP A 114 -3.82 -9.65 -6.36
N ASP A 115 -2.77 -10.36 -6.78
CA ASP A 115 -2.89 -11.55 -7.63
C ASP A 115 -3.20 -12.79 -6.78
N ALA A 116 -2.40 -13.02 -5.72
CA ALA A 116 -2.53 -14.20 -4.86
C ALA A 116 -3.56 -14.02 -3.73
N LYS A 117 -3.93 -12.78 -3.40
CA LYS A 117 -4.81 -12.43 -2.25
C LYS A 117 -4.32 -12.97 -0.91
N ARG A 118 -3.02 -13.17 -0.76
CA ARG A 118 -2.34 -13.63 0.46
C ARG A 118 -1.96 -12.43 1.33
N HIS A 119 -2.98 -11.71 1.82
CA HIS A 119 -2.80 -10.45 2.55
C HIS A 119 -1.97 -10.61 3.83
N GLY A 120 -2.15 -11.73 4.55
CA GLY A 120 -1.36 -12.03 5.76
C GLY A 120 0.13 -12.20 5.47
N ASP A 121 0.46 -13.09 4.52
CA ASP A 121 1.84 -13.32 4.08
C ASP A 121 2.51 -12.03 3.57
N ALA A 122 1.77 -11.24 2.77
CA ALA A 122 2.25 -9.96 2.28
C ALA A 122 2.54 -8.99 3.44
N ASN A 123 1.63 -8.87 4.41
CA ASN A 123 1.80 -7.98 5.55
C ASN A 123 2.99 -8.40 6.43
N GLU A 124 3.23 -9.70 6.64
CA GLU A 124 4.43 -10.17 7.35
C GLU A 124 5.73 -9.70 6.65
N LEU A 125 5.79 -9.86 5.33
CA LEU A 125 6.96 -9.46 4.53
C LEU A 125 7.14 -7.94 4.46
N LEU A 126 6.04 -7.19 4.35
CA LEU A 126 6.06 -5.72 4.37
C LEU A 126 6.52 -5.18 5.73
N ALA A 127 6.17 -5.84 6.84
CA ALA A 127 6.63 -5.46 8.17
C ALA A 127 8.15 -5.57 8.30
N ILE A 128 8.78 -6.62 7.76
CA ILE A 128 10.25 -6.75 7.71
C ILE A 128 10.87 -5.54 7.00
N SER A 129 10.29 -5.15 5.87
CA SER A 129 10.77 -4.01 5.09
C SER A 129 10.57 -2.67 5.81
N ARG A 130 9.43 -2.47 6.48
CA ARG A 130 9.16 -1.29 7.33
C ARG A 130 10.17 -1.18 8.46
N ASP A 131 10.41 -2.27 9.17
CA ASP A 131 11.27 -2.28 10.36
C ASP A 131 12.75 -2.10 10.01
N SER A 132 13.14 -2.54 8.82
CA SER A 132 14.51 -2.40 8.33
C SER A 132 14.73 -1.03 7.67
N ARG A 133 13.78 -0.56 6.86
CA ARG A 133 13.88 0.70 6.11
C ARG A 133 13.17 1.84 6.85
N THR A 134 13.64 2.19 8.03
CA THR A 134 13.00 3.20 8.92
C THR A 134 12.90 4.61 8.33
N TRP A 135 13.66 4.91 7.27
CA TRP A 135 13.62 6.16 6.51
C TRP A 135 12.60 6.15 5.36
N ASP A 136 12.00 4.99 5.07
CA ASP A 136 11.09 4.76 3.96
C ASP A 136 9.68 4.55 4.49
N TRP A 137 8.80 5.52 4.24
CA TRP A 137 7.42 5.45 4.69
C TRP A 137 6.58 4.43 3.92
N LEU A 138 7.03 4.00 2.74
CA LEU A 138 6.20 3.28 1.79
C LEU A 138 5.80 1.86 2.24
N PRO A 139 6.68 1.05 2.85
CA PRO A 139 6.26 -0.25 3.41
C PRO A 139 5.19 -0.10 4.49
N GLY A 140 5.32 0.91 5.37
CA GLY A 140 4.30 1.22 6.37
C GLY A 140 2.98 1.69 5.76
N PHE A 141 3.04 2.48 4.68
CA PHE A 141 1.86 2.84 3.90
C PHE A 141 1.19 1.61 3.28
N PHE A 142 1.93 0.68 2.71
CA PHE A 142 1.37 -0.55 2.13
C PHE A 142 0.68 -1.42 3.18
N LEU A 143 1.26 -1.56 4.38
CA LEU A 143 0.57 -2.21 5.51
C LEU A 143 -0.76 -1.52 5.82
N GLY A 144 -0.74 -0.20 6.00
CA GLY A 144 -1.95 0.57 6.29
C GLY A 144 -2.99 0.46 5.18
N PHE A 145 -2.55 0.50 3.92
CA PHE A 145 -3.41 0.30 2.75
C PHE A 145 -4.04 -1.09 2.73
N ASN A 146 -3.27 -2.14 3.00
CA ASN A 146 -3.80 -3.51 2.98
C ASN A 146 -4.86 -3.71 4.06
N HIS A 147 -4.61 -3.22 5.28
CA HIS A 147 -5.61 -3.26 6.35
C HIS A 147 -6.88 -2.48 5.98
N PHE A 148 -6.73 -1.30 5.39
CA PHE A 148 -7.87 -0.46 5.00
C PHE A 148 -8.68 -1.08 3.86
N TYR A 149 -8.02 -1.42 2.76
CA TYR A 149 -8.65 -1.72 1.49
C TYR A 149 -9.05 -3.19 1.36
N PHE A 150 -8.19 -4.12 1.76
CA PHE A 150 -8.45 -5.56 1.63
C PHE A 150 -9.11 -6.15 2.88
N LEU A 151 -8.67 -5.74 4.07
CA LEU A 151 -9.14 -6.32 5.33
C LEU A 151 -10.30 -5.57 5.98
N ASN A 152 -10.66 -4.38 5.47
CA ASN A 152 -11.67 -3.49 6.06
C ASN A 152 -11.41 -3.13 7.54
N ASP A 153 -10.15 -3.19 7.97
CA ASP A 153 -9.69 -2.93 9.32
C ASP A 153 -9.15 -1.51 9.41
N ASN A 154 -10.05 -0.55 9.65
CA ASN A 154 -9.70 0.86 9.78
C ASN A 154 -8.80 1.14 11.00
N GLU A 155 -8.89 0.32 12.04
CA GLU A 155 -8.17 0.50 13.29
C GLU A 155 -6.67 0.24 13.08
N SER A 156 -6.32 -0.95 12.59
CA SER A 156 -4.92 -1.27 12.27
C SER A 156 -4.39 -0.46 11.10
N ALA A 157 -5.23 -0.15 10.11
CA ALA A 157 -4.85 0.75 9.03
C ALA A 157 -4.43 2.12 9.57
N SER A 158 -5.21 2.70 10.48
CA SER A 158 -4.89 4.01 11.05
C SER A 158 -3.54 3.99 11.77
N ARG A 159 -3.26 2.96 12.58
CA ARG A 159 -1.98 2.81 13.28
C ARG A 159 -0.79 2.76 12.32
N HIS A 160 -0.85 1.89 11.31
CA HIS A 160 0.24 1.77 10.34
C HIS A 160 0.46 3.06 9.53
N LEU A 161 -0.61 3.76 9.15
CA LEU A 161 -0.48 5.03 8.44
C LEU A 161 0.03 6.16 9.35
N MET A 162 -0.36 6.17 10.64
CA MET A 162 0.21 7.11 11.62
C MET A 162 1.71 6.90 11.75
N ASP A 163 2.16 5.65 11.90
CA ASP A 163 3.58 5.34 11.99
C ASP A 163 4.33 5.71 10.71
N ALA A 164 3.78 5.37 9.54
CA ALA A 164 4.37 5.74 8.25
C ALA A 164 4.45 7.27 8.06
N SER A 165 3.46 8.03 8.54
CA SER A 165 3.44 9.49 8.43
C SER A 165 4.46 10.21 9.32
N ARG A 166 5.04 9.52 10.31
CA ARG A 166 6.10 10.08 11.18
C ARG A 166 7.47 10.10 10.50
N VAL A 167 7.61 9.39 9.39
CA VAL A 167 8.85 9.40 8.60
C VAL A 167 9.00 10.78 7.95
N PRO A 168 10.16 11.47 8.06
CA PRO A 168 10.29 12.86 7.61
C PRO A 168 9.97 13.12 6.12
N SER A 169 10.14 12.11 5.26
CA SER A 169 9.85 12.20 3.82
C SER A 169 8.40 11.84 3.45
N ALA A 170 7.56 11.52 4.43
CA ALA A 170 6.17 11.12 4.20
C ALA A 170 5.30 12.31 3.79
N PRO A 171 4.37 12.12 2.84
CA PRO A 171 3.45 13.18 2.45
C PRO A 171 2.44 13.47 3.57
N LEU A 172 2.14 14.74 3.83
CA LEU A 172 1.19 15.18 4.86
C LEU A 172 -0.18 14.50 4.74
N GLY A 173 -0.62 14.22 3.51
CA GLY A 173 -1.88 13.53 3.23
C GLY A 173 -2.01 12.19 3.98
N LEU A 174 -0.89 11.51 4.25
CA LEU A 174 -0.86 10.24 4.97
C LEU A 174 -1.37 10.38 6.41
N ALA A 175 -0.95 11.43 7.13
CA ALA A 175 -1.43 11.71 8.48
C ALA A 175 -2.93 12.04 8.49
N THR A 176 -3.39 12.81 7.50
CA THR A 176 -4.82 13.15 7.40
C THR A 176 -5.69 11.93 7.10
N LEU A 177 -5.18 10.99 6.29
CA LEU A 177 -5.85 9.72 6.02
C LEU A 177 -5.87 8.86 7.28
N ALA A 178 -4.74 8.75 7.99
CA ALA A 178 -4.64 7.99 9.22
C ALA A 178 -5.64 8.48 10.28
N ALA A 179 -5.72 9.80 10.49
CA ALA A 179 -6.69 10.41 11.40
C ALA A 179 -8.16 10.15 10.99
N ARG A 180 -8.45 10.17 9.68
CA ARG A 180 -9.78 9.80 9.17
C ARG A 180 -10.12 8.34 9.43
N LEU A 181 -9.18 7.41 9.27
CA LEU A 181 -9.41 6.00 9.53
C LEU A 181 -9.60 5.73 11.03
N ALA A 182 -8.80 6.37 11.89
CA ALA A 182 -8.97 6.31 13.34
C ALA A 182 -10.36 6.83 13.76
N GLN A 183 -10.82 7.96 13.22
CA GLN A 183 -12.18 8.45 13.45
C GLN A 183 -13.25 7.43 13.01
N LYS A 184 -13.10 6.81 11.84
CA LYS A 184 -14.03 5.77 11.37
C LYS A 184 -14.03 4.52 12.25
N ALA A 185 -12.91 4.20 12.90
CA ALA A 185 -12.77 3.14 13.88
C ALA A 185 -13.35 3.52 15.27
N GLY A 186 -13.80 4.76 15.48
CA GLY A 186 -14.29 5.25 16.77
C GLY A 186 -13.18 5.81 17.67
N GLU A 187 -11.94 5.89 17.18
CA GLU A 187 -10.78 6.41 17.88
C GLU A 187 -10.56 7.90 17.61
N THR A 188 -11.63 8.70 17.63
CA THR A 188 -11.57 10.15 17.33
C THR A 188 -10.58 10.90 18.25
N ILE A 189 -10.48 10.51 19.53
CA ILE A 189 -9.53 11.10 20.48
C ILE A 189 -8.09 10.79 20.06
N THR A 190 -7.79 9.54 19.71
CA THR A 190 -6.48 9.12 19.21
C THR A 190 -6.09 9.94 17.97
N ALA A 191 -7.03 10.14 17.04
CA ALA A 191 -6.82 10.96 15.85
C ALA A 191 -6.45 12.41 16.19
N ILE A 192 -7.16 13.04 17.14
CA ILE A 192 -6.89 14.41 17.60
C ILE A 192 -5.50 14.51 18.22
N VAL A 193 -5.19 13.65 19.21
CA VAL A 193 -3.91 13.66 19.92
C VAL A 193 -2.74 13.43 18.96
N PHE A 194 -2.90 12.51 18.01
CA PHE A 194 -1.91 12.24 16.99
C PHE A 194 -1.61 13.48 16.12
N LEU A 195 -2.65 14.16 15.63
CA LEU A 195 -2.49 15.33 14.79
C LEU A 195 -1.94 16.54 15.57
N GLU A 196 -2.35 16.74 16.81
CA GLU A 196 -1.81 17.78 17.68
C GLU A 196 -0.30 17.58 17.89
N ALA A 197 0.14 16.34 18.18
CA ALA A 197 1.56 16.02 18.32
C ALA A 197 2.36 16.17 17.01
N MET A 198 1.70 16.03 15.85
CA MET A 198 2.34 16.25 14.56
C MET A 198 2.46 17.74 14.22
N LEU A 199 1.47 18.54 14.60
CA LEU A 199 1.42 19.98 14.32
C LEU A 199 2.65 20.71 14.90
N ASP A 200 3.16 20.26 16.05
CA ASP A 200 4.37 20.82 16.68
C ASP A 200 5.64 20.63 15.84
N LYS A 201 5.61 19.77 14.81
CA LYS A 201 6.76 19.43 13.96
C LYS A 201 6.63 19.95 12.52
N ILE A 202 5.55 20.65 12.20
CA ILE A 202 5.31 21.20 10.86
C ILE A 202 5.74 22.67 10.85
N ASP A 203 6.75 22.97 10.04
CA ASP A 203 7.26 24.33 9.84
C ASP A 203 6.46 25.11 8.78
N ASP A 204 5.92 24.43 7.78
CA ASP A 204 5.19 25.06 6.67
C ASP A 204 3.79 25.50 7.10
N GLU A 205 3.54 26.81 7.08
CA GLU A 205 2.30 27.42 7.58
C GLU A 205 1.03 26.94 6.86
N GLU A 206 1.10 26.66 5.56
CA GLU A 206 -0.04 26.15 4.81
C GLU A 206 -0.36 24.70 5.22
N GLN A 207 0.65 23.86 5.42
CA GLN A 207 0.48 22.52 5.98
C GLN A 207 -0.07 22.55 7.41
N ARG A 208 0.37 23.51 8.24
CA ARG A 208 -0.15 23.70 9.61
C ARG A 208 -1.66 23.96 9.58
N LYS A 209 -2.12 24.90 8.76
CA LYS A 209 -3.55 25.21 8.59
C LYS A 209 -4.38 23.98 8.19
N VAL A 210 -3.85 23.12 7.32
CA VAL A 210 -4.53 21.88 6.91
C VAL A 210 -4.74 20.94 8.10
N ILE A 211 -3.74 20.79 8.96
CA ILE A 211 -3.81 19.94 10.15
C ILE A 211 -4.70 20.57 11.23
N GLU A 212 -4.61 21.88 11.46
CA GLU A 212 -5.47 22.62 12.39
C GLU A 212 -6.95 22.50 12.02
N ALA A 213 -7.30 22.71 10.74
CA ALA A 213 -8.65 22.50 10.26
C ALA A 213 -9.11 21.05 10.45
N ARG A 214 -8.21 20.06 10.29
CA ARG A 214 -8.56 18.67 10.55
C ARG A 214 -8.83 18.43 12.04
N ILE A 215 -8.00 18.97 12.93
CA ILE A 215 -8.16 18.87 14.38
C ILE A 215 -9.47 19.51 14.83
N GLU A 216 -9.78 20.73 14.37
CA GLU A 216 -11.02 21.42 14.70
C GLU A 216 -12.24 20.63 14.23
N ALA A 217 -12.20 20.07 13.03
CA ALA A 217 -13.29 19.23 12.53
C ALA A 217 -13.48 17.94 13.35
N LEU A 218 -12.39 17.30 13.79
CA LEU A 218 -12.45 16.12 14.65
C LEU A 218 -12.96 16.46 16.07
N LYS A 219 -12.60 17.63 16.61
CA LYS A 219 -13.16 18.13 17.88
C LYS A 219 -14.66 18.35 17.77
N GLY A 220 -15.13 18.88 16.64
CA GLY A 220 -16.56 18.97 16.33
C GLY A 220 -17.25 17.61 16.30
N ILE A 221 -16.67 16.61 15.62
CA ILE A 221 -17.15 15.22 15.67
C ILE A 221 -17.23 14.72 17.11
N LEU A 222 -16.19 14.91 17.91
CA LEU A 222 -16.15 14.41 19.29
C LEU A 222 -17.27 15.01 20.17
N VAL A 223 -17.60 16.29 19.96
CA VAL A 223 -18.75 16.93 20.63
C VAL A 223 -20.06 16.28 20.18
N LEU A 224 -20.23 16.06 18.87
CA LEU A 224 -21.45 15.47 18.32
C LEU A 224 -21.63 14.01 18.73
N ASP A 225 -20.57 13.20 18.73
CA ASP A 225 -20.59 11.81 19.18
C ASP A 225 -21.02 11.72 20.66
N LYS A 226 -20.48 12.61 21.52
CA LYS A 226 -20.89 12.72 22.92
C LYS A 226 -22.36 13.13 23.07
N ALA A 227 -22.82 14.08 22.24
CA ALA A 227 -24.21 14.52 22.25
C ALA A 227 -25.16 13.41 21.79
N ILE A 228 -24.82 12.66 20.75
CA ILE A 228 -25.60 11.50 20.27
C ILE A 228 -25.69 10.43 21.35
N LYS A 229 -24.57 10.14 22.03
CA LYS A 229 -24.57 9.21 23.16
C LYS A 229 -25.51 9.68 24.28
N SER A 230 -25.40 10.95 24.69
CA SER A 230 -26.29 11.52 25.71
C SER A 230 -27.75 11.55 25.27
N TYR A 231 -28.03 11.77 23.98
CA TYR A 231 -29.38 11.72 23.42
C TYR A 231 -29.96 10.31 23.56
N LYS A 232 -29.19 9.29 23.18
CA LYS A 232 -29.58 7.87 23.29
C LYS A 232 -29.84 7.45 24.74
N GLU A 233 -28.99 7.90 25.67
CA GLU A 233 -29.16 7.64 27.11
C GLU A 233 -30.43 8.30 27.69
N ARG A 234 -30.80 9.50 27.22
CA ARG A 234 -31.97 10.24 27.74
C ARG A 234 -33.30 9.82 27.12
N PHE A 235 -33.30 9.47 25.84
CA PHE A 235 -34.54 9.27 25.06
C PHE A 235 -34.73 7.82 24.59
N GLY A 236 -33.74 6.94 24.79
CA GLY A 236 -33.80 5.54 24.38
C GLY A 236 -33.68 5.29 22.86
N THR A 237 -33.66 6.35 22.05
CA THR A 237 -33.50 6.30 20.59
C THR A 237 -32.33 7.16 20.15
N THR A 238 -31.80 6.92 18.96
CA THR A 238 -30.80 7.79 18.33
C THR A 238 -31.47 8.95 17.59
N PRO A 239 -30.81 10.12 17.49
CA PRO A 239 -31.33 11.20 16.65
C PRO A 239 -31.37 10.77 15.18
N GLU A 240 -32.39 11.18 14.43
CA GLU A 240 -32.47 10.91 12.99
C GLU A 240 -31.59 11.90 12.21
N LYS A 241 -31.47 13.13 12.72
CA LYS A 241 -30.63 14.20 12.19
C LYS A 241 -29.97 14.98 13.31
N LEU A 242 -28.87 15.65 13.00
CA LEU A 242 -28.12 16.43 14.00
C LEU A 242 -28.95 17.57 14.62
N ASP A 243 -29.91 18.12 13.89
CA ASP A 243 -30.81 19.16 14.43
C ASP A 243 -31.68 18.66 15.60
N ASP A 244 -31.94 17.36 15.69
CA ASP A 244 -32.70 16.79 16.80
C ASP A 244 -31.96 16.97 18.13
N LEU A 245 -30.63 17.04 18.10
CA LEU A 245 -29.81 17.35 19.27
C LEU A 245 -30.07 18.77 19.79
N ILE A 246 -30.35 19.71 18.90
CA ILE A 246 -30.72 21.09 19.27
C ILE A 246 -32.18 21.14 19.72
N ASN A 247 -33.08 20.57 18.92
CA ASN A 247 -34.53 20.62 19.18
C ASN A 247 -34.92 19.97 20.52
N ARG A 248 -34.17 18.96 20.95
CA ARG A 248 -34.35 18.28 22.25
C ARG A 248 -33.47 18.85 23.36
N GLY A 249 -32.72 19.93 23.11
CA GLY A 249 -31.91 20.62 24.10
C GLY A 249 -30.71 19.83 24.61
N VAL A 250 -30.16 18.91 23.81
CA VAL A 250 -28.93 18.17 24.15
C VAL A 250 -27.70 19.07 23.97
N ILE A 251 -27.70 19.91 22.93
CA ILE A 251 -26.68 20.92 22.67
C ILE A 251 -27.34 22.24 22.29
N ALA A 252 -26.66 23.37 22.54
CA ALA A 252 -27.17 24.70 22.20
C ALA A 252 -27.07 25.01 20.69
N SER A 253 -26.01 24.52 20.05
CA SER A 253 -25.75 24.71 18.62
C SER A 253 -24.82 23.61 18.10
N LEU A 254 -24.82 23.41 16.78
CA LEU A 254 -23.85 22.52 16.13
C LEU A 254 -22.46 23.18 16.13
N PRO A 255 -21.38 22.41 16.32
CA PRO A 255 -20.03 22.93 16.19
C PRO A 255 -19.77 23.41 14.76
N LYS A 256 -18.94 24.44 14.61
CA LYS A 256 -18.52 24.92 13.30
C LYS A 256 -17.62 23.87 12.64
N ASN A 257 -17.71 23.76 11.32
CA ASN A 257 -16.82 22.94 10.52
C ASN A 257 -15.88 23.87 9.71
N PRO A 258 -14.55 23.73 9.85
CA PRO A 258 -13.60 24.58 9.14
C PRO A 258 -13.58 24.36 7.62
N TYR A 259 -14.19 23.28 7.12
CA TYR A 259 -14.30 23.00 5.67
C TYR A 259 -15.55 23.61 5.03
N GLU A 260 -16.22 24.56 5.68
CA GLU A 260 -17.41 25.28 5.18
C GLU A 260 -18.57 24.37 4.71
N ARG A 261 -18.65 23.16 5.28
CA ARG A 261 -19.70 22.18 5.00
C ARG A 261 -20.33 21.67 6.30
N PRO A 262 -21.63 21.38 6.34
CA PRO A 262 -22.25 20.88 7.57
C PRO A 262 -21.73 19.48 7.93
N TYR A 263 -21.72 19.16 9.21
CA TYR A 263 -21.60 17.76 9.64
C TYR A 263 -22.84 16.98 9.19
N THR A 264 -22.66 15.70 8.88
CA THR A 264 -23.75 14.81 8.48
C THR A 264 -23.79 13.58 9.37
N LEU A 265 -24.99 13.06 9.62
CA LEU A 265 -25.20 11.84 10.38
C LEU A 265 -25.56 10.71 9.41
N LYS A 266 -24.77 9.63 9.42
CA LYS A 266 -25.05 8.42 8.63
C LYS A 266 -25.10 7.21 9.55
N GLY A 267 -26.32 6.75 9.84
CA GLY A 267 -26.55 5.81 10.94
C GLY A 267 -26.21 6.49 12.27
N GLU A 268 -25.37 5.87 13.09
CA GLU A 268 -24.89 6.46 14.35
C GLU A 268 -23.55 7.21 14.20
N LYS A 269 -23.00 7.35 12.99
CA LYS A 269 -21.67 7.94 12.77
C LYS A 269 -21.75 9.34 12.17
N VAL A 270 -21.03 10.28 12.78
CA VAL A 270 -20.87 11.64 12.28
C VAL A 270 -19.75 11.71 11.24
N GLN A 271 -19.97 12.47 10.17
CA GLN A 271 -19.00 12.70 9.09
C GLN A 271 -18.91 14.18 8.74
N PHE A 272 -17.75 14.60 8.24
CA PHE A 272 -17.55 15.91 7.63
C PHE A 272 -16.90 15.81 6.26
#